data_AF-A0A1Q9EWB4-F1
#
_entry.id   AF-A0A1Q9EWB4-F1
#
_cell.length_a   1.000
_cell.length_b   1.000
_cell.length_c   1.000
_cell.angle_alpha   90.00
_cell.angle_beta   90.00
_cell.angle_gamma   90.00
#
_symmetry.space_group_name_H-M   'P 1'
#
loop_
_entity.id
_entity.type
_entity.pdbx_description
1 polymer ?
#
loop_
_entity_poly.entity_id
_entity_poly.type
_entity_poly.pdbx_seq_one_letter_code
_entity_poly.pdbx_strand_id
1 'polypeptide(L)'
;MGPWSLWSSPAAIVVFVVAVVALVVVVIVGPREEFEYVPSAFEKEWTEQTRMGQICKLALQQKAQAALWLNYSKAVFKPVVDQPARDPTPQEAEVLSYFLDKDKRRHWIEPLSGVARNPHSVCPNTGGVDKFDIQYLVLDSYCGIPGPKPRVKLFDMGCTTNWNWKNPQYDFQNVDYRKGVGLGPSIPLFFNMYRDRCMEFDDIYGWEARNLNQNEWWFPLPDHIRERTRFYNIPVNETPCRLTTEGVFAEKGSFLHMLPYAAKPEDFVVVKMDIDGGPELAIMEALARYPELSSLVDEIFFEYHFWFDGGNFGWGQVDPQRNVDTALDLMRRLRLAGIRSHFWI
;
A
#
# COMPACT_ATOMS: atom_id res chain seq x y z
N MET A 1 -3.00 -48.90 75.80
CA MET A 1 -4.16 -48.17 76.36
C MET A 1 -3.71 -46.76 76.69
N GLY A 2 -4.34 -45.75 76.09
CA GLY A 2 -4.00 -44.32 76.26
C GLY A 2 -4.03 -43.55 74.92
N PRO A 3 -4.98 -42.62 74.69
CA PRO A 3 -5.30 -42.06 73.36
C PRO A 3 -4.74 -40.64 73.15
N TRP A 4 -4.43 -40.28 71.90
CA TRP A 4 -4.18 -38.89 71.44
C TRP A 4 -4.75 -38.74 70.02
N SER A 5 -5.96 -38.19 69.89
CA SER A 5 -6.28 -36.78 69.62
C SER A 5 -6.17 -36.40 68.14
N LEU A 6 -7.31 -36.45 67.46
CA LEU A 6 -7.59 -35.88 66.13
C LEU A 6 -7.56 -34.35 66.21
N TRP A 7 -6.76 -33.71 65.34
CA TRP A 7 -6.90 -32.30 64.99
C TRP A 7 -7.15 -32.18 63.49
N SER A 8 -8.29 -31.59 63.16
CA SER A 8 -8.74 -31.22 61.82
C SER A 8 -8.10 -29.91 61.38
N SER A 9 -7.40 -29.89 60.24
CA SER A 9 -6.90 -28.67 59.60
C SER A 9 -8.01 -27.98 58.79
N PRO A 10 -8.06 -26.62 58.77
CA PRO A 10 -9.01 -25.89 57.94
C PRO A 10 -8.51 -25.75 56.49
N ALA A 11 -9.47 -25.71 55.56
CA ALA A 11 -9.26 -25.57 54.13
C ALA A 11 -8.71 -24.17 53.77
N ALA A 12 -7.65 -24.13 52.96
CA ALA A 12 -7.15 -22.90 52.34
C ALA A 12 -7.89 -22.67 51.02
N ILE A 13 -8.64 -21.57 50.94
CA ILE A 13 -9.19 -21.04 49.69
C ILE A 13 -8.08 -20.26 48.99
N VAL A 14 -7.60 -20.78 47.87
CA VAL A 14 -6.66 -20.06 46.98
C VAL A 14 -7.48 -19.26 45.99
N VAL A 15 -7.51 -17.93 46.15
CA VAL A 15 -8.08 -17.00 45.16
C VAL A 15 -6.99 -16.71 44.12
N PHE A 16 -7.18 -17.20 42.89
CA PHE A 16 -6.37 -16.78 41.75
C PHE A 16 -6.89 -15.42 41.24
N VAL A 17 -6.10 -14.37 41.46
CA VAL A 17 -6.29 -13.10 40.76
C VAL A 17 -5.59 -13.22 39.41
N VAL A 18 -6.37 -13.39 38.34
CA VAL A 18 -5.86 -13.33 36.97
C VAL A 18 -5.73 -11.85 36.60
N ALA A 19 -4.50 -11.33 36.66
CA ALA A 19 -4.19 -10.01 36.13
C ALA A 19 -4.20 -10.08 34.59
N VAL A 20 -5.19 -9.44 33.96
CA VAL A 20 -5.20 -9.21 32.51
C VAL A 20 -4.17 -8.13 32.22
N VAL A 21 -2.97 -8.53 31.82
CA VAL A 21 -1.96 -7.61 31.29
C VAL A 21 -2.40 -7.24 29.87
N ALA A 22 -2.91 -6.02 29.69
CA ALA A 22 -3.08 -5.44 28.37
C ALA A 22 -1.68 -5.32 27.74
N LEU A 23 -1.43 -6.14 26.72
CA LEU A 23 -0.20 -6.08 25.95
C LEU A 23 -0.22 -4.78 25.15
N VAL A 24 0.45 -3.74 25.66
CA VAL A 24 0.75 -2.54 24.87
C VAL A 24 1.83 -2.96 23.88
N VAL A 25 1.43 -3.20 22.62
CA VAL A 25 2.38 -3.39 21.52
C VAL A 25 3.02 -2.03 21.25
N VAL A 26 4.20 -1.81 21.85
CA VAL A 26 5.05 -0.67 21.51
C VAL A 26 5.68 -0.98 20.16
N VAL A 27 5.17 -0.36 19.10
CA VAL A 27 5.81 -0.39 17.79
C VAL A 27 7.08 0.45 17.90
N ILE A 28 8.24 -0.21 17.95
CA ILE A 28 9.55 0.46 17.91
C ILE A 28 9.81 0.82 16.46
N VAL A 29 9.51 2.07 16.08
CA VAL A 29 9.78 2.57 14.73
C VAL A 29 11.29 2.79 14.58
N GLY A 30 11.89 2.23 13.53
CA GLY A 30 13.31 2.34 13.23
C GLY A 30 13.77 3.76 12.85
N PRO A 31 15.07 3.97 12.58
CA PRO A 31 15.74 5.27 12.50
C PRO A 31 15.43 6.14 11.27
N ARG A 32 14.30 5.91 10.59
CA ARG A 32 13.85 6.82 9.53
C ARG A 32 13.36 8.11 10.16
N GLU A 33 13.43 9.23 9.42
CA GLU A 33 12.81 10.48 9.86
C GLU A 33 11.37 10.18 10.29
N GLU A 34 11.05 10.48 11.56
CA GLU A 34 9.78 10.07 12.18
C GLU A 34 8.62 10.71 11.42
N PHE A 35 7.97 9.93 10.56
CA PHE A 35 6.68 10.29 9.99
C PHE A 35 5.58 9.95 10.98
N GLU A 36 4.78 10.94 11.35
CA GLU A 36 3.57 10.74 12.15
C GLU A 36 2.36 10.67 11.22
N TYR A 37 1.69 9.52 11.16
CA TYR A 37 0.48 9.35 10.39
C TYR A 37 -0.75 9.88 11.13
N VAL A 38 -1.54 10.74 10.48
CA VAL A 38 -2.77 11.33 11.03
C VAL A 38 -3.96 10.99 10.12
N PRO A 39 -4.88 10.10 10.54
CA PRO A 39 -6.08 9.79 9.78
C PRO A 39 -7.12 10.91 9.88
N SER A 40 -7.81 11.19 8.77
CA SER A 40 -8.92 12.14 8.74
C SER A 40 -10.16 11.65 9.49
N ALA A 41 -11.12 12.54 9.77
CA ALA A 41 -12.40 12.14 10.34
C ALA A 41 -13.16 11.19 9.40
N PHE A 42 -13.08 11.41 8.09
CA PHE A 42 -13.63 10.54 7.06
C PHE A 42 -13.07 9.11 7.17
N GLU A 43 -11.73 8.98 7.31
CA GLU A 43 -11.07 7.68 7.42
C GLU A 43 -11.38 6.97 8.74
N LYS A 44 -11.48 7.72 9.85
CA LYS A 44 -11.81 7.14 11.16
C LYS A 44 -13.16 6.46 11.16
N GLU A 45 -14.13 7.00 10.43
CA GLU A 45 -15.40 6.31 10.22
C GLU A 45 -15.17 4.93 9.58
N TRP A 46 -14.25 4.75 8.64
CA TRP A 46 -13.97 3.42 8.08
C TRP A 46 -13.20 2.50 9.03
N THR A 47 -12.28 3.04 9.82
CA THR A 47 -11.24 2.24 10.50
C THR A 47 -11.48 1.99 11.99
N GLU A 48 -12.46 2.64 12.62
CA GLU A 48 -12.74 2.50 14.06
C GLU A 48 -13.91 1.56 14.39
N GLN A 49 -14.63 1.06 13.37
CA GLN A 49 -15.79 0.17 13.55
C GLN A 49 -15.78 -0.93 12.50
N THR A 50 -16.46 -2.03 12.77
CA THR A 50 -16.71 -3.09 11.78
C THR A 50 -17.55 -2.56 10.62
N ARG A 51 -17.04 -2.71 9.39
CA ARG A 51 -17.63 -2.25 8.13
C ARG A 51 -18.02 -3.38 7.19
N MET A 52 -17.71 -4.63 7.50
CA MET A 52 -18.25 -5.78 6.77
C MET A 52 -19.78 -5.69 6.68
N GLY A 53 -20.32 -5.77 5.47
CA GLY A 53 -21.76 -5.67 5.20
C GLY A 53 -22.32 -4.24 5.16
N GLN A 54 -21.48 -3.21 5.23
CA GLN A 54 -21.89 -1.81 5.33
C GLN A 54 -21.21 -0.89 4.31
N ILE A 55 -20.44 -1.42 3.36
CA ILE A 55 -19.59 -0.60 2.48
C ILE A 55 -20.44 0.36 1.67
N CYS A 56 -21.43 -0.15 0.94
CA CYS A 56 -22.22 0.73 0.07
C CYS A 56 -23.15 1.67 0.83
N LYS A 57 -23.59 1.29 2.02
CA LYS A 57 -24.34 2.18 2.90
C LYS A 57 -23.49 3.38 3.33
N LEU A 58 -22.28 3.13 3.83
CA LEU A 58 -21.39 4.18 4.32
C LEU A 58 -20.83 5.03 3.18
N ALA A 59 -20.44 4.41 2.06
CA ALA A 59 -19.98 5.13 0.87
C ALA A 59 -21.03 6.12 0.35
N LEU A 60 -22.32 5.72 0.36
CA LEU A 60 -23.41 6.61 -0.02
C LEU A 60 -23.58 7.77 0.99
N GLN A 61 -23.47 7.50 2.28
CA GLN A 61 -23.56 8.51 3.34
C GLN A 61 -22.42 9.55 3.24
N GLN A 62 -21.23 9.12 2.85
CA GLN A 62 -20.04 9.96 2.74
C GLN A 62 -19.79 10.53 1.32
N LYS A 63 -20.75 10.40 0.40
CA LYS A 63 -20.60 10.80 -1.00
C LYS A 63 -20.14 12.26 -1.17
N ALA A 64 -20.66 13.19 -0.37
CA ALA A 64 -20.30 14.60 -0.46
C ALA A 64 -18.85 14.85 -0.02
N GLN A 65 -18.41 14.18 1.04
CA GLN A 65 -17.04 14.24 1.55
C GLN A 65 -16.06 13.58 0.58
N ALA A 66 -16.44 12.45 -0.01
CA ALA A 66 -15.66 11.79 -1.06
C ALA A 66 -15.45 12.72 -2.27
N ALA A 67 -16.43 13.54 -2.63
CA ALA A 67 -16.28 14.52 -3.70
C ALA A 67 -15.22 15.61 -3.37
N LEU A 68 -15.09 16.04 -2.11
CA LEU A 68 -14.04 16.98 -1.69
C LEU A 68 -12.65 16.35 -1.87
N TRP A 69 -12.48 15.12 -1.42
CA TRP A 69 -11.24 14.37 -1.65
C TRP A 69 -10.95 14.24 -3.15
N LEU A 70 -11.92 13.82 -3.96
CA LEU A 70 -11.75 13.65 -5.40
C LEU A 70 -11.45 14.96 -6.14
N ASN A 71 -11.97 16.09 -5.66
CA ASN A 71 -11.63 17.41 -6.23
C ASN A 71 -10.16 17.72 -6.01
N TYR A 72 -9.64 17.45 -4.81
CA TYR A 72 -8.23 17.61 -4.51
C TYR A 72 -7.37 16.66 -5.34
N SER A 73 -7.66 15.35 -5.26
CA SER A 73 -6.86 14.32 -5.92
C SER A 73 -6.76 14.59 -7.43
N LYS A 74 -7.86 14.90 -8.11
CA LYS A 74 -7.86 15.26 -9.54
C LYS A 74 -7.05 16.50 -9.86
N ALA A 75 -7.09 17.51 -8.99
CA ALA A 75 -6.33 18.74 -9.18
C ALA A 75 -4.81 18.52 -9.06
N VAL A 76 -4.37 17.57 -8.23
CA VAL A 76 -2.95 17.23 -8.02
C VAL A 76 -2.51 15.96 -8.77
N PHE A 77 -3.43 15.28 -9.45
CA PHE A 77 -3.17 14.00 -10.10
C PHE A 77 -2.14 14.11 -11.23
N LYS A 78 -2.23 15.19 -12.02
CA LYS A 78 -1.16 15.62 -12.92
C LYS A 78 -0.73 17.02 -12.51
N PRO A 79 0.34 17.16 -11.71
CA PRO A 79 0.84 18.47 -11.33
C PRO A 79 1.31 19.23 -12.57
N VAL A 80 1.34 20.56 -12.46
CA VAL A 80 2.05 21.38 -13.45
C VAL A 80 3.53 21.04 -13.34
N VAL A 81 4.17 20.76 -14.48
CA VAL A 81 5.58 20.36 -14.54
C VAL A 81 6.44 21.34 -13.73
N ASP A 82 7.32 20.78 -12.90
CA ASP A 82 8.24 21.49 -12.00
C ASP A 82 7.57 22.38 -10.93
N GLN A 83 6.25 22.29 -10.75
CA GLN A 83 5.54 22.98 -9.69
C GLN A 83 5.15 21.99 -8.57
N PRO A 84 5.24 22.41 -7.31
CA PRO A 84 4.70 21.62 -6.21
C PRO A 84 3.19 21.41 -6.43
N ALA A 85 2.67 20.30 -5.92
CA ALA A 85 1.23 20.14 -5.80
C ALA A 85 0.67 21.31 -4.95
N ARG A 86 -0.51 21.83 -5.33
CA ARG A 86 -1.18 22.84 -4.50
C ARG A 86 -1.55 22.23 -3.16
N ASP A 87 -1.61 23.05 -2.12
CA ASP A 87 -2.25 22.66 -0.88
C ASP A 87 -3.76 22.44 -1.06
N PRO A 88 -4.37 21.56 -0.24
CA PRO A 88 -5.82 21.43 -0.19
C PRO A 88 -6.47 22.69 0.38
N THR A 89 -7.68 22.99 -0.07
CA THR A 89 -8.53 23.98 0.61
C THR A 89 -8.89 23.50 2.02
N PRO A 90 -9.30 24.37 2.95
CA PRO A 90 -9.70 23.94 4.29
C PRO A 90 -10.71 22.80 4.30
N GLN A 91 -11.70 22.82 3.40
CA GLN A 91 -12.71 21.77 3.27
C GLN A 91 -12.15 20.46 2.71
N GLU A 92 -11.23 20.54 1.75
CA GLU A 92 -10.53 19.34 1.25
C GLU A 92 -9.63 18.73 2.33
N ALA A 93 -8.95 19.57 3.12
CA ALA A 93 -8.07 19.14 4.20
C ALA A 93 -8.81 18.40 5.33
N GLU A 94 -10.10 18.68 5.54
CA GLU A 94 -10.93 18.00 6.55
C GLU A 94 -11.16 16.50 6.23
N VAL A 95 -11.12 16.13 4.95
CA VAL A 95 -11.39 14.74 4.51
C VAL A 95 -10.12 13.96 4.17
N LEU A 96 -9.00 14.63 3.96
CA LEU A 96 -7.70 14.01 3.62
C LEU A 96 -6.94 13.58 4.87
N SER A 97 -6.31 12.41 4.79
CA SER A 97 -5.32 11.96 5.76
C SER A 97 -3.96 12.55 5.41
N TYR A 98 -3.00 12.55 6.33
CA TYR A 98 -1.66 13.07 6.05
C TYR A 98 -0.59 12.43 6.92
N PHE A 99 0.66 12.55 6.48
CA PHE A 99 1.85 12.30 7.29
C PHE A 99 2.48 13.63 7.68
N LEU A 100 3.01 13.73 8.90
CA LEU A 100 3.86 14.84 9.33
C LEU A 100 5.30 14.37 9.30
N ASP A 101 6.16 15.10 8.58
CA ASP A 101 7.60 14.87 8.65
C ASP A 101 8.22 15.52 9.92
N LYS A 102 9.53 15.36 10.09
CA LYS A 102 10.31 15.96 11.19
C LYS A 102 10.18 17.49 11.27
N ASP A 103 9.93 18.14 10.13
CA ASP A 103 9.77 19.59 10.00
C ASP A 103 8.31 20.01 10.14
N LYS A 104 7.42 19.08 10.53
CA LYS A 104 5.97 19.25 10.66
C LYS A 104 5.29 19.68 9.36
N ARG A 105 5.89 19.40 8.21
CA ARG A 105 5.24 19.55 6.90
C ARG A 105 4.26 18.40 6.70
N ARG A 106 3.13 18.72 6.08
CA ARG A 106 2.07 17.75 5.79
C ARG A 106 2.29 17.14 4.41
N HIS A 107 2.42 15.83 4.37
CA HIS A 107 2.37 15.04 3.15
C HIS A 107 0.98 14.42 3.04
N TRP A 108 0.09 15.08 2.30
CA TRP A 108 -1.30 14.64 2.11
C TRP A 108 -1.37 13.26 1.43
N ILE A 109 -2.35 12.48 1.82
CA ILE A 109 -2.68 11.18 1.21
C ILE A 109 -4.20 11.02 1.20
N GLU A 110 -4.74 10.24 0.26
CA GLU A 110 -6.16 9.92 0.29
C GLU A 110 -6.56 9.18 1.57
N PRO A 111 -7.78 9.38 2.08
CA PRO A 111 -8.25 8.60 3.22
C PRO A 111 -8.42 7.12 2.84
N LEU A 112 -8.12 6.22 3.78
CA LEU A 112 -8.57 4.83 3.66
C LEU A 112 -10.09 4.79 3.66
N SER A 113 -10.66 4.06 2.71
CA SER A 113 -12.09 3.81 2.61
C SER A 113 -12.35 2.35 2.31
N GLY A 114 -13.49 1.82 2.77
CA GLY A 114 -13.85 0.42 2.53
C GLY A 114 -14.20 0.12 1.07
N VAL A 115 -14.42 1.14 0.25
CA VAL A 115 -14.52 0.97 -1.22
C VAL A 115 -13.18 0.50 -1.79
N ALA A 116 -12.06 0.81 -1.11
CA ALA A 116 -10.70 0.43 -1.47
C ALA A 116 -10.30 0.78 -2.92
N ARG A 117 -11.04 1.68 -3.57
CA ARG A 117 -10.88 2.14 -4.95
C ARG A 117 -11.37 3.58 -5.00
N ASN A 118 -11.56 4.11 -6.20
CA ASN A 118 -12.31 5.34 -6.38
C ASN A 118 -13.68 5.22 -5.66
N PRO A 119 -14.03 6.13 -4.73
CA PRO A 119 -15.23 6.02 -3.89
C PRO A 119 -16.55 6.04 -4.67
N HIS A 120 -16.50 6.40 -5.97
CA HIS A 120 -17.67 6.44 -6.85
C HIS A 120 -17.78 5.22 -7.80
N SER A 121 -16.90 4.23 -7.69
CA SER A 121 -16.77 3.17 -8.71
C SER A 121 -17.62 1.92 -8.46
N VAL A 122 -17.80 1.54 -7.20
CA VAL A 122 -18.35 0.21 -6.86
C VAL A 122 -19.80 0.28 -6.44
N CYS A 123 -20.12 1.23 -5.56
CA CYS A 123 -21.40 1.25 -4.89
C CYS A 123 -22.45 2.01 -5.72
N PRO A 124 -23.68 1.48 -5.84
CA PRO A 124 -24.75 2.16 -6.56
C PRO A 124 -24.98 3.60 -6.06
N ASN A 125 -25.32 4.50 -6.97
CA ASN A 125 -25.67 5.91 -6.69
C ASN A 125 -24.53 6.78 -6.13
N THR A 126 -23.30 6.28 -6.03
CA THR A 126 -22.14 7.06 -5.57
C THR A 126 -21.56 7.97 -6.66
N GLY A 127 -21.63 7.59 -7.94
CA GLY A 127 -21.23 8.47 -9.04
C GLY A 127 -20.99 7.77 -10.37
N GLY A 128 -20.72 6.46 -10.35
CA GLY A 128 -20.62 5.63 -11.56
C GLY A 128 -19.36 5.92 -12.37
N VAL A 129 -18.20 5.79 -11.76
CA VAL A 129 -16.90 5.85 -12.46
C VAL A 129 -16.33 4.45 -12.69
N ASP A 130 -15.36 4.33 -13.59
CA ASP A 130 -14.68 3.07 -13.84
C ASP A 130 -13.96 2.57 -12.58
N LYS A 131 -13.98 1.26 -12.30
CA LYS A 131 -13.31 0.69 -11.11
C LYS A 131 -11.78 0.76 -11.19
N PHE A 132 -11.24 0.84 -12.40
CA PHE A 132 -9.83 1.06 -12.67
C PHE A 132 -9.46 2.54 -12.71
N ASP A 133 -10.38 3.46 -12.36
CA ASP A 133 -10.07 4.88 -12.21
C ASP A 133 -9.11 5.08 -11.03
N ILE A 134 -7.88 5.53 -11.29
CA ILE A 134 -6.82 5.81 -10.32
C ILE A 134 -6.68 7.29 -9.93
N GLN A 135 -7.56 8.18 -10.42
CA GLN A 135 -7.49 9.62 -10.11
C GLN A 135 -7.85 9.97 -8.67
N TYR A 136 -8.26 8.99 -7.87
CA TYR A 136 -8.51 9.14 -6.44
C TYR A 136 -7.22 9.16 -5.61
N LEU A 137 -6.10 8.68 -6.18
CA LEU A 137 -4.82 8.58 -5.49
C LEU A 137 -4.18 9.95 -5.27
N VAL A 138 -3.58 10.15 -4.10
CA VAL A 138 -2.80 11.33 -3.75
C VAL A 138 -1.37 10.91 -3.47
N LEU A 139 -0.51 11.04 -4.48
CA LEU A 139 0.91 10.63 -4.39
C LEU A 139 1.77 11.73 -3.78
N ASP A 140 2.92 11.35 -3.24
CA ASP A 140 3.92 12.33 -2.81
C ASP A 140 4.49 13.14 -3.99
N SER A 141 5.17 14.25 -3.70
CA SER A 141 5.83 15.06 -4.74
C SER A 141 7.11 15.67 -4.23
N TYR A 142 8.16 15.62 -5.05
CA TYR A 142 9.45 16.25 -4.76
C TYR A 142 9.66 17.55 -5.56
N CYS A 143 8.68 17.97 -6.35
CA CYS A 143 8.77 19.21 -7.12
C CYS A 143 8.82 20.43 -6.19
N GLY A 144 9.75 21.35 -6.47
CA GLY A 144 9.93 22.57 -5.68
C GLY A 144 10.60 22.37 -4.32
N ILE A 145 10.97 21.14 -3.93
CA ILE A 145 11.73 20.89 -2.71
C ILE A 145 13.21 21.26 -2.95
N PRO A 146 13.80 22.16 -2.13
CA PRO A 146 15.20 22.54 -2.30
C PRO A 146 16.14 21.40 -1.91
N GLY A 147 17.21 21.21 -2.68
CA GLY A 147 18.24 20.20 -2.43
C GLY A 147 18.29 19.11 -3.50
N PRO A 148 19.21 18.13 -3.37
CA PRO A 148 19.24 16.99 -4.26
C PRO A 148 17.98 16.14 -4.07
N LYS A 149 17.42 15.61 -5.19
CA LYS A 149 16.39 14.57 -5.11
C LYS A 149 16.98 13.30 -4.47
N PRO A 150 16.21 12.53 -3.70
CA PRO A 150 16.64 11.21 -3.28
C PRO A 150 16.82 10.30 -4.50
N ARG A 151 17.55 9.20 -4.31
CA ARG A 151 17.53 8.11 -5.29
C ARG A 151 16.17 7.44 -5.22
N VAL A 152 15.48 7.33 -6.36
CA VAL A 152 14.12 6.80 -6.44
C VAL A 152 14.15 5.41 -7.05
N LYS A 153 13.47 4.44 -6.42
CA LYS A 153 13.44 3.04 -6.86
C LYS A 153 12.01 2.56 -7.00
N LEU A 154 11.72 1.81 -8.06
CA LEU A 154 10.46 1.10 -8.24
C LEU A 154 10.68 -0.41 -8.11
N PHE A 155 9.89 -1.05 -7.27
CA PHE A 155 9.70 -2.50 -7.23
C PHE A 155 8.29 -2.80 -7.75
N ASP A 156 8.22 -3.43 -8.92
CA ASP A 156 6.98 -3.74 -9.63
C ASP A 156 6.80 -5.26 -9.68
N MET A 157 5.99 -5.77 -8.76
CA MET A 157 5.63 -7.19 -8.72
C MET A 157 4.39 -7.39 -9.57
N GLY A 158 4.50 -8.27 -10.58
CA GLY A 158 3.48 -8.48 -11.60
C GLY A 158 3.60 -7.46 -12.74
N CYS A 159 4.84 -7.09 -13.08
CA CYS A 159 5.10 -6.14 -14.15
C CYS A 159 4.76 -6.79 -15.49
N THR A 160 3.70 -6.32 -16.15
CA THR A 160 3.41 -6.74 -17.51
C THR A 160 3.83 -5.64 -18.46
N THR A 161 4.61 -5.98 -19.48
CA THR A 161 4.74 -5.10 -20.64
C THR A 161 3.66 -5.48 -21.64
N ASN A 162 3.12 -4.47 -22.29
CA ASN A 162 1.93 -4.57 -23.11
C ASN A 162 2.04 -5.64 -24.22
N TRP A 163 1.05 -6.55 -24.29
CA TRP A 163 0.88 -7.53 -25.38
C TRP A 163 0.67 -6.85 -26.75
N ASN A 164 0.31 -5.56 -26.75
CA ASN A 164 0.03 -4.79 -27.96
C ASN A 164 0.88 -3.51 -28.05
N TRP A 165 2.21 -3.64 -28.01
CA TRP A 165 3.16 -2.53 -28.20
C TRP A 165 2.93 -1.72 -29.50
N LYS A 166 2.21 -2.29 -30.47
CA LYS A 166 1.78 -1.60 -31.70
C LYS A 166 0.66 -0.59 -31.48
N ASN A 167 -0.01 -0.60 -30.33
CA ASN A 167 -1.02 0.39 -29.98
C ASN A 167 -0.34 1.63 -29.35
N PRO A 168 -0.38 2.80 -30.01
CA PRO A 168 0.24 4.04 -29.53
C PRO A 168 -0.25 4.50 -28.15
N GLN A 169 -1.42 4.02 -27.70
CA GLN A 169 -1.95 4.30 -26.37
C GLN A 169 -1.06 3.79 -25.23
N TYR A 170 -0.15 2.87 -25.52
CA TYR A 170 0.78 2.27 -24.57
C TYR A 170 2.24 2.55 -24.91
N ASP A 171 2.49 3.56 -25.73
CA ASP A 171 3.83 4.08 -25.91
C ASP A 171 4.37 4.54 -24.55
N PHE A 172 5.52 3.98 -24.16
CA PHE A 172 6.17 4.21 -22.87
C PHE A 172 6.28 5.70 -22.52
N GLN A 173 6.60 6.55 -23.51
CA GLN A 173 6.79 7.98 -23.28
C GLN A 173 5.48 8.77 -23.28
N ASN A 174 4.43 8.22 -23.88
CA ASN A 174 3.17 8.90 -24.14
C ASN A 174 1.98 8.27 -23.40
N VAL A 175 2.23 7.44 -22.37
CA VAL A 175 1.16 6.89 -21.51
C VAL A 175 0.39 8.06 -20.90
N ASP A 176 -0.83 8.24 -21.43
CA ASP A 176 -1.72 9.29 -20.97
C ASP A 176 -2.48 8.84 -19.72
N TYR A 177 -1.76 8.82 -18.60
CA TYR A 177 -2.35 8.49 -17.31
C TYR A 177 -3.40 9.52 -16.86
N ARG A 178 -3.55 10.69 -17.53
CA ARG A 178 -4.62 11.67 -17.24
C ARG A 178 -6.02 11.11 -17.45
N LYS A 179 -6.16 10.07 -18.26
CA LYS A 179 -7.46 9.38 -18.42
C LYS A 179 -7.87 8.63 -17.17
N GLY A 180 -7.00 8.55 -16.16
CA GLY A 180 -7.29 7.90 -14.90
C GLY A 180 -7.35 6.38 -15.01
N VAL A 181 -7.06 5.78 -16.16
CA VAL A 181 -7.24 4.34 -16.33
C VAL A 181 -5.96 3.65 -15.85
N GLY A 182 -6.06 2.88 -14.76
CA GLY A 182 -4.98 2.01 -14.25
C GLY A 182 -4.74 0.74 -15.09
N LEU A 183 -5.51 0.56 -16.17
CA LEU A 183 -5.32 -0.53 -17.13
C LEU A 183 -4.15 -0.22 -18.06
N GLY A 184 -3.11 -1.05 -17.99
CA GLY A 184 -1.96 -0.96 -18.88
C GLY A 184 -0.71 -1.53 -18.24
N PRO A 185 0.43 -1.44 -18.95
CA PRO A 185 1.72 -1.78 -18.38
C PRO A 185 2.05 -0.85 -17.21
N SER A 186 2.34 -1.42 -16.05
CA SER A 186 2.61 -0.70 -14.79
C SER A 186 3.87 0.15 -14.86
N ILE A 187 5.00 -0.39 -15.35
CA ILE A 187 6.27 0.34 -15.43
C ILE A 187 6.14 1.72 -16.11
N PRO A 188 5.65 1.86 -17.36
CA PRO A 188 5.51 3.18 -17.96
C PRO A 188 4.48 4.06 -17.26
N LEU A 189 3.41 3.47 -16.70
CA LEU A 189 2.42 4.23 -15.93
C LEU A 189 3.07 4.89 -14.70
N PHE A 190 3.71 4.10 -13.84
CA PHE A 190 4.41 4.58 -12.65
C PHE A 190 5.55 5.52 -13.03
N PHE A 191 6.34 5.20 -14.06
CA PHE A 191 7.43 6.05 -14.52
C PHE A 191 6.92 7.46 -14.86
N ASN A 192 5.85 7.58 -15.65
CA ASN A 192 5.30 8.89 -16.01
C ASN A 192 4.64 9.60 -14.82
N MET A 193 3.96 8.88 -13.93
CA MET A 193 3.35 9.45 -12.72
C MET A 193 4.40 10.08 -11.80
N TYR A 194 5.54 9.43 -11.60
CA TYR A 194 6.61 9.89 -10.71
C TYR A 194 7.58 10.87 -11.37
N ARG A 195 7.86 10.74 -12.67
CA ARG A 195 8.63 11.74 -13.42
C ARG A 195 7.98 13.11 -13.33
N ASP A 196 6.67 13.19 -13.55
CA ASP A 196 5.92 14.45 -13.49
C ASP A 196 5.85 15.03 -12.05
N ARG A 197 6.34 14.29 -11.05
CA ARG A 197 6.47 14.69 -9.63
C ARG A 197 7.93 14.91 -9.20
N CYS A 198 8.83 15.08 -10.18
CA CYS A 198 10.25 15.30 -9.94
C CYS A 198 10.92 14.13 -9.20
N MET A 199 10.36 12.94 -9.32
CA MET A 199 10.80 11.68 -8.70
C MET A 199 11.07 10.60 -9.75
N GLU A 200 11.73 10.96 -10.85
CA GLU A 200 12.10 9.98 -11.87
C GLU A 200 12.95 8.85 -11.27
N PHE A 201 12.59 7.59 -11.61
CA PHE A 201 13.24 6.39 -11.10
C PHE A 201 14.69 6.25 -11.59
N ASP A 202 15.58 5.99 -10.63
CA ASP A 202 16.99 5.68 -10.85
C ASP A 202 17.22 4.17 -10.99
N ASP A 203 16.36 3.34 -10.37
CA ASP A 203 16.30 1.89 -10.60
C ASP A 203 14.87 1.37 -10.68
N ILE A 204 14.65 0.37 -11.53
CA ILE A 204 13.38 -0.35 -11.65
C ILE A 204 13.68 -1.84 -11.51
N TYR A 205 12.95 -2.53 -10.63
CA TYR A 205 13.01 -3.97 -10.41
C TYR A 205 11.63 -4.55 -10.71
N GLY A 206 11.52 -5.38 -11.74
CA GLY A 206 10.25 -5.94 -12.21
C GLY A 206 10.22 -7.45 -12.10
N TRP A 207 9.11 -8.02 -11.61
CA TRP A 207 8.86 -9.47 -11.58
C TRP A 207 7.62 -9.85 -12.39
N GLU A 208 7.69 -10.97 -13.10
CA GLU A 208 6.55 -11.55 -13.81
C GLU A 208 6.67 -13.07 -13.81
N ALA A 209 5.60 -13.74 -13.35
CA ALA A 209 5.52 -15.18 -13.24
C ALA A 209 5.25 -15.85 -14.60
N ARG A 210 4.50 -15.19 -15.49
CA ARG A 210 4.20 -15.71 -16.83
C ARG A 210 5.48 -15.74 -17.64
N ASN A 211 5.80 -16.86 -18.27
CA ASN A 211 6.96 -16.93 -19.17
C ASN A 211 6.75 -16.01 -20.38
N LEU A 212 7.49 -14.90 -20.44
CA LEU A 212 7.36 -13.87 -21.47
C LEU A 212 8.52 -13.93 -22.46
N ASN A 213 8.24 -13.53 -23.70
CA ASN A 213 9.31 -13.31 -24.67
C ASN A 213 10.10 -12.06 -24.26
N GLN A 214 11.35 -12.27 -23.87
CA GLN A 214 12.23 -11.21 -23.39
C GLN A 214 12.43 -10.10 -24.44
N ASN A 215 12.59 -10.44 -25.72
CA ASN A 215 12.78 -9.43 -26.75
C ASN A 215 11.56 -8.53 -26.90
N GLU A 216 10.35 -9.11 -26.83
CA GLU A 216 9.10 -8.34 -26.90
C GLU A 216 8.89 -7.51 -25.63
N TRP A 217 9.30 -8.01 -24.47
CA TRP A 217 9.21 -7.28 -23.20
C TRP A 217 10.11 -6.06 -23.17
N TRP A 218 11.37 -6.21 -23.61
CA TRP A 218 12.36 -5.14 -23.62
C TRP A 218 12.16 -4.13 -24.75
N PHE A 219 11.51 -4.52 -25.86
CA PHE A 219 11.32 -3.70 -27.05
C PHE A 219 10.71 -2.31 -26.78
N PRO A 220 9.60 -2.16 -26.03
CA PRO A 220 8.98 -0.86 -25.80
C PRO A 220 9.75 0.05 -24.83
N LEU A 221 10.75 -0.45 -24.09
CA LEU A 221 11.51 0.37 -23.14
C LEU A 221 12.57 1.21 -23.87
N PRO A 222 12.57 2.54 -23.73
CA PRO A 222 13.66 3.39 -24.21
C PRO A 222 15.00 3.00 -23.56
N ASP A 223 16.11 3.20 -24.27
CA ASP A 223 17.44 2.74 -23.81
C ASP A 223 17.84 3.29 -22.43
N HIS A 224 17.57 4.57 -22.15
CA HIS A 224 17.85 5.21 -20.85
C HIS A 224 16.99 4.67 -19.70
N ILE A 225 15.89 3.98 -19.99
CA ILE A 225 15.07 3.27 -18.99
C ILE A 225 15.53 1.83 -18.88
N ARG A 226 15.83 1.20 -20.03
CA ARG A 226 16.34 -0.17 -20.09
C ARG A 226 17.59 -0.33 -19.22
N GLU A 227 18.53 0.62 -19.27
CA GLU A 227 19.76 0.57 -18.47
C GLU A 227 19.53 0.59 -16.95
N ARG A 228 18.38 1.12 -16.49
CA ARG A 228 18.00 1.23 -15.08
C ARG A 228 17.08 0.10 -14.63
N THR A 229 16.65 -0.74 -15.55
CA THR A 229 15.62 -1.75 -15.32
C THR A 229 16.23 -3.14 -15.18
N ARG A 230 15.79 -3.88 -14.16
CA ARG A 230 16.14 -5.27 -13.91
C ARG A 230 14.86 -6.09 -13.97
N PHE A 231 14.78 -7.02 -14.90
CA PHE A 231 13.60 -7.85 -15.09
C PHE A 231 13.87 -9.29 -14.64
N TYR A 232 13.02 -9.78 -13.75
CA TYR A 232 13.03 -11.13 -13.22
C TYR A 232 11.80 -11.87 -13.74
N ASN A 233 11.95 -12.64 -14.81
CA ASN A 233 10.85 -13.44 -15.36
C ASN A 233 10.68 -14.77 -14.60
N ILE A 234 10.44 -14.63 -13.31
CA ILE A 234 10.16 -15.68 -12.34
C ILE A 234 9.06 -15.17 -11.39
N PRO A 235 8.25 -16.06 -10.79
CA PRO A 235 7.30 -15.64 -9.78
C PRO A 235 8.00 -15.00 -8.58
N VAL A 236 7.30 -14.09 -7.91
CA VAL A 236 7.66 -13.64 -6.57
C VAL A 236 7.32 -14.76 -5.61
N ASN A 237 8.32 -15.28 -4.90
CA ASN A 237 8.16 -16.32 -3.90
C ASN A 237 8.79 -15.87 -2.59
N GLU A 238 8.13 -16.13 -1.47
CA GLU A 238 8.66 -15.81 -0.16
C GLU A 238 8.79 -17.05 0.70
N THR A 239 9.94 -17.15 1.37
CA THR A 239 10.11 -18.11 2.46
C THR A 239 9.38 -17.56 3.69
N PRO A 240 8.42 -18.30 4.29
CA PRO A 240 7.73 -17.86 5.48
C PRO A 240 8.71 -17.44 6.58
N CYS A 241 8.48 -16.29 7.23
CA CYS A 241 9.43 -15.72 8.20
C CYS A 241 9.90 -16.72 9.27
N ARG A 242 9.01 -17.60 9.76
CA ARG A 242 9.35 -18.66 10.73
C ARG A 242 10.47 -19.57 10.23
N LEU A 243 10.44 -19.95 8.94
CA LEU A 243 11.46 -20.80 8.35
C LEU A 243 12.76 -20.03 8.13
N THR A 244 12.69 -18.74 7.79
CA THR A 244 13.87 -17.89 7.65
C THR A 244 14.64 -17.78 8.97
N THR A 245 13.95 -17.64 10.11
CA THR A 245 14.56 -17.63 11.44
C THR A 245 15.19 -18.98 11.84
N GLU A 246 14.75 -20.07 11.21
CA GLU A 246 15.28 -21.42 11.38
C GLU A 246 16.47 -21.71 10.43
N GLY A 247 16.93 -20.69 9.69
CA GLY A 247 18.09 -20.79 8.79
C GLY A 247 17.76 -21.29 7.39
N VAL A 248 16.48 -21.39 7.02
CA VAL A 248 16.08 -21.68 5.64
C VAL A 248 16.34 -20.45 4.77
N PHE A 249 17.14 -20.63 3.72
CA PHE A 249 17.48 -19.56 2.79
C PHE A 249 16.25 -19.10 2.00
N ALA A 250 16.22 -17.81 1.70
CA ALA A 250 15.20 -17.21 0.86
C ALA A 250 15.16 -17.85 -0.54
N GLU A 251 13.95 -18.03 -1.08
CA GLU A 251 13.77 -18.51 -2.44
C GLU A 251 14.28 -17.52 -3.50
N LYS A 252 14.63 -18.05 -4.67
CA LYS A 252 14.91 -17.22 -5.84
C LYS A 252 13.65 -16.43 -6.19
N GLY A 253 13.76 -15.10 -6.21
CA GLY A 253 12.62 -14.21 -6.46
C GLY A 253 11.98 -13.62 -5.19
N SER A 254 12.54 -13.88 -4.00
CA SER A 254 12.10 -13.20 -2.78
C SER A 254 12.37 -11.70 -2.83
N PHE A 255 11.28 -10.94 -2.82
CA PHE A 255 11.29 -9.49 -2.73
C PHE A 255 11.78 -9.04 -1.35
N LEU A 256 11.26 -9.66 -0.28
CA LEU A 256 11.66 -9.31 1.08
C LEU A 256 13.15 -9.54 1.33
N HIS A 257 13.72 -10.60 0.76
CA HIS A 257 15.15 -10.83 0.84
C HIS A 257 15.94 -9.82 0.01
N MET A 258 15.45 -9.43 -1.17
CA MET A 258 16.15 -8.48 -2.04
C MET A 258 16.14 -7.05 -1.51
N LEU A 259 15.04 -6.62 -0.89
CA LEU A 259 14.80 -5.26 -0.43
C LEU A 259 15.99 -4.65 0.34
N PRO A 260 16.54 -5.26 1.40
CA PRO A 260 17.67 -4.69 2.16
C PRO A 260 19.01 -4.64 1.39
N TYR A 261 19.14 -5.35 0.27
CA TYR A 261 20.33 -5.25 -0.60
C TYR A 261 20.16 -4.19 -1.69
N ALA A 262 18.92 -3.95 -2.11
CA ALA A 262 18.61 -3.07 -3.22
C ALA A 262 18.26 -1.64 -2.77
N ALA A 263 17.77 -1.45 -1.54
CA ALA A 263 17.33 -0.18 -0.99
C ALA A 263 18.07 0.18 0.30
N LYS A 264 18.11 1.48 0.58
CA LYS A 264 18.60 2.08 1.82
C LYS A 264 17.53 3.01 2.40
N PRO A 265 17.57 3.33 3.72
CA PRO A 265 16.61 4.25 4.33
C PRO A 265 16.54 5.64 3.69
N GLU A 266 17.62 6.08 3.03
CA GLU A 266 17.71 7.39 2.36
C GLU A 266 17.19 7.38 0.90
N ASP A 267 16.91 6.20 0.35
CA ASP A 267 16.25 6.08 -0.96
C ASP A 267 14.75 6.39 -0.81
N PHE A 268 14.11 6.85 -1.89
CA PHE A 268 12.65 6.87 -2.02
C PHE A 268 12.19 5.62 -2.77
N VAL A 269 11.49 4.72 -2.09
CA VAL A 269 11.16 3.39 -2.58
C VAL A 269 9.66 3.23 -2.77
N VAL A 270 9.28 3.00 -4.03
CA VAL A 270 7.92 2.71 -4.47
C VAL A 270 7.77 1.22 -4.71
N VAL A 271 6.70 0.64 -4.18
CA VAL A 271 6.38 -0.77 -4.30
C VAL A 271 4.98 -0.93 -4.88
N LYS A 272 4.86 -1.53 -6.06
CA LYS A 272 3.59 -1.99 -6.62
C LYS A 272 3.47 -3.49 -6.37
N MET A 273 2.43 -3.88 -5.66
CA MET A 273 2.06 -5.27 -5.38
C MET A 273 0.71 -5.58 -6.02
N ASP A 274 0.76 -6.30 -7.13
CA ASP A 274 -0.41 -6.86 -7.82
C ASP A 274 0.12 -8.04 -8.62
N ILE A 275 0.03 -9.22 -8.01
CA ILE A 275 0.37 -10.52 -8.59
C ILE A 275 -0.74 -11.53 -8.31
N ASP A 276 -1.21 -12.21 -9.34
CA ASP A 276 -2.23 -13.23 -9.19
C ASP A 276 -1.70 -14.45 -8.39
N GLY A 277 -2.28 -14.70 -7.21
CA GLY A 277 -2.07 -15.93 -6.44
C GLY A 277 -0.71 -16.05 -5.75
N GLY A 278 0.05 -14.96 -5.65
CA GLY A 278 1.36 -14.91 -4.99
C GLY A 278 1.31 -14.66 -3.48
N PRO A 279 2.49 -14.51 -2.83
CA PRO A 279 2.61 -14.27 -1.39
C PRO A 279 2.31 -12.82 -0.96
N GLU A 280 1.49 -12.08 -1.71
CA GLU A 280 1.26 -10.63 -1.55
C GLU A 280 0.93 -10.23 -0.12
N LEU A 281 -0.06 -10.90 0.46
CA LEU A 281 -0.52 -10.60 1.82
C LEU A 281 0.55 -10.92 2.86
N ALA A 282 1.34 -11.97 2.65
CA ALA A 282 2.46 -12.29 3.55
C ALA A 282 3.56 -11.22 3.48
N ILE A 283 3.83 -10.69 2.28
CA ILE A 283 4.78 -9.58 2.08
C ILE A 283 4.28 -8.32 2.78
N MET A 284 3.02 -7.92 2.53
CA MET A 284 2.45 -6.73 3.13
C MET A 284 2.39 -6.83 4.66
N GLU A 285 2.04 -8.00 5.20
CA GLU A 285 2.08 -8.24 6.65
C GLU A 285 3.50 -8.17 7.23
N ALA A 286 4.52 -8.62 6.49
CA ALA A 286 5.91 -8.47 6.92
C ALA A 286 6.32 -6.98 6.93
N LEU A 287 6.02 -6.23 5.88
CA LEU A 287 6.30 -4.78 5.81
C LEU A 287 5.59 -4.02 6.94
N ALA A 288 4.35 -4.37 7.28
CA ALA A 288 3.61 -3.71 8.36
C ALA A 288 4.12 -4.08 9.77
N ARG A 289 4.85 -5.18 9.91
CA ARG A 289 5.26 -5.73 11.21
C ARG A 289 6.72 -5.43 11.57
N TYR A 290 7.60 -5.41 10.58
CA TYR A 290 9.05 -5.40 10.79
C TYR A 290 9.62 -4.02 10.43
N PRO A 291 9.98 -3.18 11.42
CA PRO A 291 10.49 -1.83 11.20
C PRO A 291 11.74 -1.76 10.31
N GLU A 292 12.58 -2.79 10.36
CA GLU A 292 13.76 -2.93 9.50
C GLU A 292 13.41 -3.08 8.01
N LEU A 293 12.19 -3.52 7.69
CA LEU A 293 11.67 -3.58 6.33
C LEU A 293 10.83 -2.33 6.00
N SER A 294 9.97 -1.90 6.93
CA SER A 294 9.10 -0.74 6.70
C SER A 294 9.91 0.55 6.48
N SER A 295 11.06 0.67 7.15
CA SER A 295 11.98 1.80 6.97
C SER A 295 12.65 1.88 5.60
N LEU A 296 12.49 0.86 4.76
CA LEU A 296 13.03 0.80 3.39
C LEU A 296 11.98 1.06 2.31
N VAL A 297 10.71 1.32 2.67
CA VAL A 297 9.61 1.52 1.72
C VAL A 297 8.87 2.82 2.04
N ASP A 298 8.69 3.68 1.04
CA ASP A 298 8.01 4.97 1.20
C ASP A 298 6.55 4.89 0.77
N GLU A 299 6.28 4.24 -0.35
CA GLU A 299 4.97 4.29 -0.99
C GLU A 299 4.60 2.91 -1.56
N ILE A 300 3.40 2.44 -1.24
CA ILE A 300 2.89 1.12 -1.65
C ILE A 300 1.60 1.29 -2.44
N PHE A 301 1.48 0.55 -3.54
CA PHE A 301 0.25 0.35 -4.30
C PHE A 301 -0.12 -1.12 -4.21
N PHE A 302 -1.19 -1.46 -3.48
CA PHE A 302 -1.55 -2.84 -3.20
C PHE A 302 -2.95 -3.21 -3.69
N GLU A 303 -3.06 -4.15 -4.64
CA GLU A 303 -4.34 -4.70 -5.10
C GLU A 303 -4.86 -5.71 -4.08
N TYR A 304 -5.41 -5.21 -2.99
CA TYR A 304 -5.98 -6.08 -1.98
C TYR A 304 -7.26 -6.73 -2.53
N HIS A 305 -7.24 -8.06 -2.68
CA HIS A 305 -8.45 -8.85 -2.97
C HIS A 305 -9.19 -9.23 -1.69
N PHE A 306 -10.41 -8.73 -1.49
CA PHE A 306 -11.24 -9.00 -0.31
C PHE A 306 -12.73 -9.13 -0.66
N TRP A 307 -13.46 -9.85 0.19
CA TRP A 307 -14.91 -10.01 0.09
C TRP A 307 -15.66 -8.81 0.67
N PHE A 308 -16.75 -8.39 0.02
CA PHE A 308 -17.60 -7.30 0.51
C PHE A 308 -19.06 -7.41 0.08
N ASP A 309 -20.01 -7.10 0.96
CA ASP A 309 -21.44 -6.89 0.67
C ASP A 309 -22.08 -7.91 -0.30
N GLY A 310 -21.65 -9.19 -0.29
CA GLY A 310 -22.16 -10.23 -1.21
C GLY A 310 -21.37 -10.41 -2.51
N GLY A 311 -20.34 -9.60 -2.75
CA GLY A 311 -19.40 -9.66 -3.87
C GLY A 311 -17.94 -9.75 -3.42
N ASN A 312 -17.01 -9.51 -4.35
CA ASN A 312 -15.58 -9.51 -4.10
C ASN A 312 -14.86 -8.41 -4.89
N PHE A 313 -13.82 -7.86 -4.28
CA PHE A 313 -12.80 -7.08 -4.95
C PHE A 313 -11.72 -8.05 -5.43
N GLY A 314 -11.37 -7.95 -6.72
CA GLY A 314 -10.36 -8.78 -7.37
C GLY A 314 -10.92 -9.89 -8.25
N TRP A 315 -10.06 -10.88 -8.51
CA TRP A 315 -10.33 -11.99 -9.41
C TRP A 315 -10.50 -13.31 -8.65
N GLY A 316 -11.44 -14.14 -9.09
CA GLY A 316 -11.61 -15.51 -8.58
C GLY A 316 -12.33 -15.60 -7.22
N GLN A 317 -12.12 -16.72 -6.54
CA GLN A 317 -12.70 -16.99 -5.22
C GLN A 317 -11.82 -16.37 -4.13
N VAL A 318 -12.38 -15.41 -3.39
CA VAL A 318 -11.71 -14.77 -2.26
C VAL A 318 -12.20 -15.41 -0.97
N ASP A 319 -11.28 -15.71 -0.06
CA ASP A 319 -11.61 -16.20 1.28
C ASP A 319 -12.53 -15.19 1.99
N PRO A 320 -13.75 -15.56 2.43
CA PRO A 320 -14.65 -14.65 3.16
C PRO A 320 -14.06 -14.08 4.45
N GLN A 321 -13.01 -14.71 5.02
CA GLN A 321 -12.28 -14.16 6.16
C GLN A 321 -11.41 -12.96 5.76
N ARG A 322 -10.99 -12.88 4.49
CA ARG A 322 -10.37 -11.68 3.91
C ARG A 322 -11.50 -10.72 3.53
N ASN A 323 -11.85 -9.85 4.45
CA ASN A 323 -12.91 -8.85 4.29
C ASN A 323 -12.37 -7.42 4.42
N VAL A 324 -13.26 -6.45 4.22
CA VAL A 324 -12.93 -5.01 4.28
C VAL A 324 -12.24 -4.60 5.58
N ASP A 325 -12.63 -5.18 6.72
CA ASP A 325 -12.05 -4.81 8.02
C ASP A 325 -10.59 -5.26 8.11
N THR A 326 -10.29 -6.48 7.64
CA THR A 326 -8.90 -6.97 7.57
C THR A 326 -8.05 -6.17 6.58
N ALA A 327 -8.64 -5.74 5.46
CA ALA A 327 -7.95 -4.92 4.47
C ALA A 327 -7.62 -3.52 5.01
N LEU A 328 -8.60 -2.86 5.65
CA LEU A 328 -8.42 -1.56 6.27
C LEU A 328 -7.43 -1.60 7.43
N ASP A 329 -7.47 -2.65 8.26
CA ASP A 329 -6.50 -2.85 9.34
C ASP A 329 -5.06 -2.96 8.82
N LEU A 330 -4.83 -3.78 7.78
CA LEU A 330 -3.49 -3.92 7.20
C LEU A 330 -2.98 -2.60 6.62
N MET A 331 -3.80 -1.93 5.81
CA MET A 331 -3.41 -0.65 5.21
C MET A 331 -3.15 0.42 6.28
N ARG A 332 -3.96 0.45 7.34
CA ARG A 332 -3.73 1.35 8.47
C ARG A 332 -2.41 1.05 9.17
N ARG A 333 -2.07 -0.22 9.40
CA ARG A 333 -0.78 -0.61 10.00
C ARG A 333 0.40 -0.23 9.13
N LEU A 334 0.30 -0.35 7.79
CA LEU A 334 1.33 0.15 6.87
C LEU A 334 1.52 1.66 7.01
N ARG A 335 0.43 2.44 7.06
CA ARG A 335 0.50 3.90 7.29
C ARG A 335 1.08 4.25 8.65
N LEU A 336 0.69 3.55 9.71
CA LEU A 336 1.28 3.73 11.05
C LEU A 336 2.78 3.37 11.09
N ALA A 337 3.24 2.48 10.21
CA ALA A 337 4.65 2.15 10.04
C ALA A 337 5.43 3.17 9.18
N GLY A 338 4.80 4.27 8.79
CA GLY A 338 5.41 5.35 7.98
C GLY A 338 5.29 5.16 6.47
N ILE A 339 4.57 4.13 6.00
CA ILE A 339 4.46 3.83 4.57
C ILE A 339 3.19 4.48 4.00
N ARG A 340 3.34 5.31 2.97
CA ARG A 340 2.23 5.86 2.19
C ARG A 340 1.55 4.74 1.38
N SER A 341 0.61 4.03 2.00
CA SER A 341 -0.04 2.89 1.37
C SER A 341 -1.36 3.26 0.71
N HIS A 342 -1.46 2.94 -0.58
CA HIS A 342 -2.60 3.13 -1.47
C HIS A 342 -3.23 1.78 -1.78
N PHE A 343 -4.57 1.70 -1.74
CA PHE A 343 -5.23 0.60 -2.43
C PHE A 343 -5.03 0.79 -3.93
N TRP A 344 -4.70 -0.29 -4.62
CA TRP A 344 -4.51 -0.34 -6.07
C TRP A 344 -5.70 -1.08 -6.73
N ILE A 345 -5.98 -0.71 -7.99
CA ILE A 345 -7.09 -1.02 -8.93
C ILE A 345 -8.01 -2.20 -8.70
#